data_AF-A0A916W0I8-F1
#
_entry.id   AF-A0A916W0I8-F1
#
_cell.length_a   1.000
_cell.length_b   1.000
_cell.length_c   1.000
_cell.angle_alpha   90.00
_cell.angle_beta   90.00
_cell.angle_gamma   90.00
#
_symmetry.space_group_name_H-M   'P 1'
#
loop_
_entity.id
_entity.type
_entity.pdbx_description
1 polymer ?
#
loop_
_entity_poly.entity_id
_entity_poly.type
_entity_poly.pdbx_seq_one_letter_code
_entity_poly.pdbx_strand_id
1 'polypeptide(L)'
;MERRELLRAMAVLAITPKWLLAQQNTNAAPALPAPVPWTLGLNPRTPLPHTTVADVIADTVPSFFSATQMATLSKLSDVMLPRTENHPGALDAETPQFLDFLIGHSQAAREKLYIDGLNWLNAQSQLKHKEPFAQLDTSQIDAIVKPWLRPWMTDHPPTQSYADFVNIVHADIRTATMNSHVWFETLSPKTQESSMQLYWSPIDPDMHAERQDSIHTRPTT
;
A
#
# COMPACT_ATOMS: atom_id res chain seq x y z
N MET A 1 47.42 -17.68 -55.09
CA MET A 1 48.47 -18.66 -54.81
C MET A 1 49.42 -18.06 -53.79
N GLU A 2 49.24 -18.51 -52.56
CA GLU A 2 50.09 -18.37 -51.38
C GLU A 2 51.59 -18.30 -51.68
N ARG A 3 52.29 -17.37 -51.02
CA ARG A 3 53.69 -17.57 -50.67
C ARG A 3 53.97 -17.20 -49.21
N ARG A 4 53.69 -18.20 -48.36
CA ARG A 4 54.66 -18.84 -47.44
C ARG A 4 55.04 -18.06 -46.17
N GLU A 5 54.32 -18.36 -45.10
CA GLU A 5 54.82 -18.98 -43.86
C GLU A 5 56.32 -19.34 -43.85
N LEU A 6 57.07 -18.98 -42.79
CA LEU A 6 57.88 -19.88 -41.94
C LEU A 6 58.81 -19.07 -41.00
N LEU A 7 58.64 -19.17 -39.67
CA LEU A 7 59.62 -19.78 -38.75
C LEU A 7 59.48 -19.31 -37.29
N ARG A 8 59.38 -20.34 -36.43
CA ARG A 8 59.46 -20.36 -34.97
C ARG A 8 60.86 -19.97 -34.45
N ALA A 9 60.92 -19.36 -33.27
CA ALA A 9 61.94 -19.68 -32.27
C ALA A 9 61.47 -19.28 -30.87
N MET A 10 61.44 -20.26 -29.96
CA MET A 10 61.25 -20.07 -28.51
C MET A 10 62.61 -19.96 -27.82
N ALA A 11 62.73 -19.09 -26.81
CA ALA A 11 63.59 -19.31 -25.64
C ALA A 11 63.11 -18.49 -24.44
N VAL A 12 63.17 -19.11 -23.27
CA VAL A 12 62.51 -18.81 -21.99
C VAL A 12 63.51 -18.14 -21.03
N LEU A 13 63.11 -17.16 -20.20
CA LEU A 13 63.07 -17.22 -18.72
C LEU A 13 63.01 -15.84 -18.02
N ALA A 14 62.03 -15.74 -17.11
CA ALA A 14 61.96 -14.99 -15.84
C ALA A 14 62.10 -13.45 -15.88
N ILE A 15 61.31 -12.63 -15.19
CA ILE A 15 60.94 -12.64 -13.75
C ILE A 15 59.65 -11.80 -13.59
N THR A 16 58.63 -12.28 -12.88
CA THR A 16 57.49 -11.47 -12.36
C THR A 16 57.94 -10.72 -11.10
N PRO A 17 57.44 -9.50 -10.75
CA PRO A 17 56.03 -9.34 -10.41
C PRO A 17 55.42 -7.92 -10.56
N LYS A 18 54.13 -7.83 -10.20
CA LYS A 18 53.38 -6.66 -9.70
C LYS A 18 52.31 -6.05 -10.60
N TRP A 19 51.12 -6.65 -10.45
CA TRP A 19 49.93 -5.98 -9.92
C TRP A 19 49.62 -4.58 -10.50
N LEU A 20 48.60 -4.51 -11.36
CA LEU A 20 47.50 -3.56 -11.17
C LEU A 20 46.26 -4.09 -11.89
N LEU A 21 45.52 -4.96 -11.18
CA LEU A 21 44.12 -5.19 -11.48
C LEU A 21 43.42 -3.83 -11.33
N ALA A 22 42.68 -3.45 -12.37
CA ALA A 22 41.81 -2.29 -12.33
C ALA A 22 41.00 -2.31 -11.02
N GLN A 23 41.18 -1.27 -10.21
CA GLN A 23 40.34 -1.01 -9.04
C GLN A 23 38.91 -0.89 -9.55
N GLN A 24 38.12 -1.95 -9.36
CA GLN A 24 36.70 -1.80 -9.15
C GLN A 24 36.57 -0.84 -7.98
N ASN A 25 35.98 0.32 -8.25
CA ASN A 25 35.67 1.32 -7.26
C ASN A 25 34.58 0.75 -6.34
N THR A 26 34.98 -0.08 -5.37
CA THR A 26 34.13 -0.51 -4.26
C THR A 26 34.03 0.66 -3.29
N ASN A 27 33.25 1.66 -3.66
CA ASN A 27 32.75 2.63 -2.71
C ASN A 27 31.22 2.67 -2.81
N ALA A 28 30.61 1.50 -2.64
CA ALA A 28 29.28 1.42 -2.07
C ALA A 28 29.47 1.67 -0.56
N ALA A 29 28.79 2.67 -0.02
CA ALA A 29 28.71 2.86 1.42
C ALA A 29 28.31 1.52 2.07
N PRO A 30 28.92 1.13 3.22
CA PRO A 30 28.48 -0.08 3.90
C PRO A 30 26.99 0.06 4.18
N ALA A 31 26.20 -0.89 3.67
CA ALA A 31 24.80 -0.99 4.03
C ALA A 31 24.70 -0.94 5.56
N LEU A 32 23.88 -0.03 6.09
CA LEU A 32 23.60 -0.02 7.52
C LEU A 32 23.17 -1.44 7.91
N PRO A 33 23.74 -2.04 8.97
CA PRO A 33 23.33 -3.36 9.39
C PRO A 33 21.82 -3.30 9.63
N ALA A 34 21.06 -4.13 8.92
CA ALA A 34 19.64 -4.31 9.20
C ALA A 34 19.49 -4.58 10.72
N PRO A 35 18.47 -4.03 11.39
CA PRO A 35 18.28 -4.28 12.82
C PRO A 35 18.24 -5.79 13.05
N VAL A 36 19.24 -6.30 13.77
CA VAL A 36 19.27 -7.70 14.16
C VAL A 36 18.02 -7.96 15.00
N PRO A 37 17.13 -8.89 14.60
CA PRO A 37 15.99 -9.23 15.44
C PRO A 37 16.56 -9.78 16.74
N TRP A 38 16.27 -9.12 17.85
CA TRP A 38 16.73 -9.47 19.20
C TRP A 38 16.26 -10.86 19.68
N THR A 39 15.38 -11.50 18.91
CA THR A 39 14.90 -12.86 19.09
C THR A 39 15.79 -13.93 18.42
N LEU A 40 16.75 -13.52 17.58
CA LEU A 40 17.68 -14.40 16.90
C LEU A 40 18.65 -15.00 17.93
N GLY A 41 18.50 -16.29 18.23
CA GLY A 41 19.35 -17.01 19.19
C GLY A 41 18.71 -17.30 20.56
N LEU A 42 17.41 -17.01 20.75
CA LEU A 42 16.70 -17.38 21.98
C LEU A 42 16.69 -18.90 22.23
N ASN A 43 16.63 -19.73 21.18
CA ASN A 43 16.89 -21.17 21.27
C ASN A 43 17.29 -21.78 19.90
N PRO A 44 17.85 -23.01 19.87
CA PRO A 44 18.25 -23.69 18.63
C PRO A 44 17.10 -24.04 17.67
N ARG A 45 15.84 -23.84 18.10
CA ARG A 45 14.62 -24.12 17.33
C ARG A 45 14.00 -22.85 16.72
N THR A 46 14.58 -21.68 17.00
CA THR A 46 14.05 -20.41 16.50
C THR A 46 14.36 -20.34 15.00
N PRO A 47 13.35 -20.33 14.11
CA PRO A 47 13.60 -20.27 12.68
C PRO A 47 14.32 -18.97 12.34
N LEU A 48 15.45 -19.06 11.65
CA LEU A 48 16.15 -17.88 11.15
C LEU A 48 15.30 -17.31 9.99
N PRO A 49 14.87 -16.04 10.04
CA PRO A 49 14.21 -15.42 8.90
C PRO A 49 15.23 -15.36 7.75
N HIS A 50 14.88 -15.97 6.62
CA HIS A 50 15.63 -15.81 5.39
C HIS A 50 15.29 -14.43 4.83
N THR A 51 16.19 -13.46 4.99
CA THR A 51 16.07 -12.18 4.30
C THR A 51 16.36 -12.40 2.83
N THR A 52 15.32 -12.64 2.03
CA THR A 52 15.41 -12.41 0.59
C THR A 52 15.61 -10.91 0.41
N VAL A 53 16.81 -10.51 -0.03
CA VAL A 53 17.03 -9.15 -0.53
C VAL A 53 16.04 -8.98 -1.68
N ALA A 54 15.04 -8.12 -1.49
CA ALA A 54 14.17 -7.72 -2.58
C ALA A 54 15.08 -7.01 -3.60
N ASP A 55 15.45 -7.72 -4.67
CA ASP A 55 16.09 -7.10 -5.80
C ASP A 55 15.14 -6.03 -6.30
N VAL A 56 15.64 -4.80 -6.38
CA VAL A 56 14.88 -3.59 -6.68
C VAL A 56 14.58 -3.61 -8.17
N ILE A 57 13.58 -4.40 -8.54
CA ILE A 57 12.69 -4.02 -9.62
C ILE A 57 11.59 -3.25 -8.91
N ALA A 58 11.47 -1.96 -9.22
CA ALA A 58 10.25 -1.24 -8.95
C ALA A 58 9.14 -1.95 -9.74
N ASP A 59 8.61 -3.04 -9.19
CA ASP A 59 7.39 -3.66 -9.68
C ASP A 59 6.35 -2.55 -9.56
N THR A 60 6.02 -1.97 -10.71
CA THR A 60 4.85 -1.13 -10.84
C THR A 60 3.69 -2.01 -10.40
N VAL A 61 3.22 -1.80 -9.16
CA VAL A 61 2.05 -2.52 -8.64
C VAL A 61 0.96 -2.32 -9.68
N PRO A 62 0.54 -3.38 -10.39
CA PRO A 62 -0.40 -3.21 -11.48
C PRO A 62 -1.69 -2.66 -10.89
N SER A 63 -2.16 -1.52 -11.42
CA SER A 63 -3.43 -0.94 -10.99
C SER A 63 -4.55 -1.95 -11.21
N PHE A 64 -5.42 -2.08 -10.21
CA PHE A 64 -6.55 -3.00 -10.27
C PHE A 64 -7.61 -2.49 -11.26
N PHE A 65 -7.92 -1.20 -11.16
CA PHE A 65 -8.85 -0.52 -12.05
C PHE A 65 -8.20 -0.21 -13.40
N SER A 66 -9.00 -0.30 -14.46
CA SER A 66 -8.62 0.24 -15.77
C SER A 66 -8.44 1.76 -15.72
N ALA A 67 -7.70 2.33 -16.68
CA ALA A 67 -7.48 3.78 -16.75
C ALA A 67 -8.79 4.60 -16.73
N THR A 68 -9.84 4.13 -17.41
CA THR A 68 -11.16 4.79 -17.43
C THR A 68 -11.86 4.72 -16.08
N GLN A 69 -11.80 3.56 -15.40
CA GLN A 69 -12.38 3.39 -14.07
C GLN A 69 -11.63 4.23 -13.04
N MET A 70 -10.31 4.27 -13.12
CA MET A 70 -9.46 5.08 -12.24
C MET A 70 -9.74 6.57 -12.44
N ALA A 71 -9.85 7.05 -13.68
CA ALA A 71 -10.22 8.44 -13.96
C ALA A 71 -11.62 8.79 -13.44
N THR A 72 -12.57 7.86 -13.55
CA THR A 72 -13.93 7.99 -13.01
C THR A 72 -13.90 8.08 -11.48
N LEU A 73 -13.16 7.20 -10.81
CA LEU A 73 -13.01 7.18 -9.35
C LEU A 73 -12.32 8.44 -8.84
N SER A 74 -11.26 8.91 -9.51
CA SER A 74 -10.59 10.16 -9.15
C SER A 74 -11.53 11.36 -9.25
N LYS A 75 -12.27 11.48 -10.35
CA LYS A 75 -13.24 12.58 -10.52
C LYS A 75 -14.38 12.51 -9.51
N LEU A 76 -14.87 11.30 -9.22
CA LEU A 76 -15.90 11.09 -8.20
C LEU A 76 -15.40 11.47 -6.81
N SER A 77 -14.17 11.07 -6.47
CA SER A 77 -13.55 11.38 -5.16
C SER A 77 -13.37 12.87 -4.96
N ASP A 78 -12.90 13.58 -5.98
CA ASP A 78 -12.75 15.05 -5.98
C ASP A 78 -14.08 15.76 -5.73
N VAL A 79 -15.17 15.31 -6.37
CA VAL A 79 -16.50 15.89 -6.20
C VAL A 79 -17.14 15.53 -4.85
N MET A 80 -16.97 14.29 -4.37
CA MET A 80 -17.57 13.85 -3.11
C MET A 80 -16.90 14.47 -1.88
N LEU A 81 -15.58 14.68 -1.92
CA LEU A 81 -14.84 15.31 -0.83
C LEU A 81 -13.77 16.26 -1.38
N PRO A 82 -14.18 17.47 -1.82
CA PRO A 82 -13.27 18.46 -2.38
C PRO A 82 -12.38 19.06 -1.29
N ARG A 83 -11.25 19.62 -1.70
CA ARG A 83 -10.38 20.38 -0.81
C ARG A 83 -11.09 21.62 -0.28
N THR A 84 -10.89 21.90 1.01
CA THR A 84 -11.38 23.12 1.66
C THR A 84 -10.22 23.95 2.21
N GLU A 85 -10.50 25.14 2.74
CA GLU A 85 -9.45 26.01 3.33
C GLU A 85 -8.74 25.32 4.52
N ASN A 86 -9.49 24.55 5.31
CA ASN A 86 -8.99 23.99 6.57
C ASN A 86 -8.60 22.51 6.46
N HIS A 87 -9.11 21.79 5.47
CA HIS A 87 -8.93 20.34 5.36
C HIS A 87 -8.60 19.90 3.92
N PRO A 88 -7.71 18.90 3.78
CA PRO A 88 -7.35 18.34 2.48
C PRO A 88 -8.54 17.61 1.85
N GLY A 89 -8.59 17.61 0.52
CA GLY A 89 -9.57 16.84 -0.25
C GLY A 89 -9.13 15.39 -0.45
N ALA A 90 -10.01 14.60 -1.08
CA ALA A 90 -9.72 13.19 -1.37
C ALA A 90 -8.50 13.00 -2.29
N LEU A 91 -8.27 13.93 -3.22
CA LEU A 91 -7.10 13.87 -4.10
C LEU A 91 -5.79 14.18 -3.36
N ASP A 92 -5.80 15.12 -2.42
CA ASP A 92 -4.63 15.44 -1.58
C ASP A 92 -4.23 14.24 -0.71
N ALA A 93 -5.21 13.42 -0.32
CA ALA A 93 -5.02 12.22 0.49
C ALA A 93 -4.78 10.95 -0.34
N GLU A 94 -4.57 11.07 -1.66
CA GLU A 94 -4.37 9.93 -2.58
C GLU A 94 -5.45 8.83 -2.42
N THR A 95 -6.67 9.25 -2.08
CA THR A 95 -7.78 8.34 -1.77
C THR A 95 -8.13 7.42 -2.95
N PRO A 96 -8.19 7.88 -4.21
CA PRO A 96 -8.42 6.99 -5.34
C PRO A 96 -7.39 5.86 -5.45
N GLN A 97 -6.11 6.15 -5.22
CA GLN A 97 -5.00 5.20 -5.31
C GLN A 97 -5.05 4.21 -4.16
N PHE A 98 -5.36 4.68 -2.95
CA PHE A 98 -5.59 3.82 -1.81
C PHE A 98 -6.77 2.87 -2.06
N LEU A 99 -7.87 3.36 -2.63
CA LEU A 99 -9.03 2.53 -2.97
C LEU A 99 -8.71 1.53 -4.09
N ASP A 100 -7.93 1.89 -5.12
CA ASP A 100 -7.47 0.95 -6.14
C ASP A 100 -6.73 -0.24 -5.51
N PHE A 101 -5.77 0.05 -4.62
CA PHE A 101 -5.04 -0.98 -3.88
C PHE A 101 -5.94 -1.81 -2.96
N LEU A 102 -6.78 -1.15 -2.15
CA LEU A 102 -7.64 -1.81 -1.16
C LEU A 102 -8.65 -2.74 -1.82
N ILE A 103 -9.30 -2.27 -2.89
CA ILE A 103 -10.34 -3.03 -3.58
C ILE A 103 -9.72 -4.18 -4.38
N GLY A 104 -8.55 -4.00 -4.99
CA GLY A 104 -7.83 -5.08 -5.67
C GLY A 104 -7.37 -6.23 -4.78
N HIS A 105 -7.43 -6.06 -3.45
CA HIS A 105 -7.15 -7.12 -2.46
C HIS A 105 -8.37 -7.49 -1.61
N SER A 106 -9.57 -7.08 -2.04
CA SER A 106 -10.83 -7.32 -1.31
C SER A 106 -11.49 -8.64 -1.72
N GLN A 107 -12.65 -8.99 -1.14
CA GLN A 107 -13.39 -10.16 -1.62
C GLN A 107 -14.02 -9.87 -3.00
N ALA A 108 -14.17 -10.91 -3.83
CA ALA A 108 -14.73 -10.80 -5.18
C ALA A 108 -16.07 -10.05 -5.29
N ALA A 109 -16.92 -10.12 -4.25
CA ALA A 109 -18.17 -9.36 -4.21
C ALA A 109 -17.95 -7.84 -4.15
N ARG A 110 -16.92 -7.40 -3.41
CA ARG A 110 -16.55 -5.98 -3.25
C ARG A 110 -15.87 -5.46 -4.51
N GLU A 111 -14.95 -6.24 -5.10
CA GLU A 111 -14.36 -5.97 -6.41
C GLU A 111 -15.45 -5.74 -7.47
N LYS A 112 -16.39 -6.69 -7.59
CA LYS A 112 -17.49 -6.62 -8.55
C LYS A 112 -18.36 -5.39 -8.34
N LEU A 113 -18.72 -5.06 -7.10
CA LEU A 113 -19.51 -3.87 -6.77
C LEU A 113 -18.85 -2.59 -7.29
N TYR A 114 -17.54 -2.45 -7.11
CA TYR A 114 -16.79 -1.30 -7.60
C TYR A 114 -16.68 -1.25 -9.12
N ILE A 115 -16.33 -2.37 -9.76
CA ILE A 115 -16.23 -2.46 -11.23
C ILE A 115 -17.57 -2.11 -11.88
N ASP A 116 -18.65 -2.74 -11.44
CA ASP A 116 -19.99 -2.52 -11.99
C ASP A 116 -20.46 -1.08 -11.73
N GLY A 117 -20.20 -0.54 -10.55
CA GLY A 117 -20.55 0.83 -10.17
C GLY A 117 -19.83 1.91 -10.98
N LEU A 118 -18.51 1.80 -11.14
CA LEU A 118 -17.71 2.73 -11.94
C LEU A 118 -18.07 2.66 -13.43
N ASN A 119 -18.27 1.45 -13.96
CA ASN A 119 -18.74 1.27 -15.34
C ASN A 119 -20.12 1.88 -15.55
N TRP A 120 -21.03 1.71 -14.58
CA TRP A 120 -22.37 2.29 -14.63
C TRP A 120 -22.33 3.82 -14.60
N LEU A 121 -21.51 4.45 -13.75
CA LEU A 121 -21.36 5.92 -13.74
C LEU A 121 -20.90 6.45 -15.10
N ASN A 122 -19.89 5.81 -15.69
CA ASN A 122 -19.40 6.20 -17.01
C ASN A 122 -20.41 5.91 -18.14
N ALA A 123 -21.23 4.88 -18.02
CA ALA A 123 -22.34 4.66 -18.96
C ALA A 123 -23.43 5.74 -18.82
N GLN A 124 -23.77 6.14 -17.59
CA GLN A 124 -24.76 7.20 -17.33
C GLN A 124 -24.30 8.56 -17.87
N SER A 125 -23.02 8.91 -17.72
CA SER A 125 -22.45 10.14 -18.28
C SER A 125 -22.58 10.16 -19.79
N GLN A 126 -22.23 9.06 -20.46
CA GLN A 126 -22.33 8.95 -21.91
C GLN A 126 -23.77 8.99 -22.42
N LEU A 127 -24.72 8.42 -21.67
CA LEU A 127 -26.12 8.47 -22.02
C LEU A 127 -26.70 9.88 -21.92
N LYS A 128 -26.44 10.60 -20.81
CA LYS A 128 -27.03 11.90 -20.51
C LYS A 128 -26.29 13.10 -21.11
N HIS A 129 -24.97 13.04 -21.14
CA HIS A 129 -24.09 14.18 -21.48
C HIS A 129 -23.18 13.92 -22.68
N LYS A 130 -23.11 12.69 -23.21
CA LYS A 130 -22.25 12.30 -24.36
C LYS A 130 -20.75 12.47 -24.10
N GLU A 131 -20.37 12.50 -22.82
CA GLU A 131 -19.00 12.68 -22.37
C GLU A 131 -18.64 11.60 -21.34
N PRO A 132 -17.34 11.23 -21.22
CA PRO A 132 -16.89 10.32 -20.18
C PRO A 132 -17.06 10.99 -18.80
N PHE A 133 -17.35 10.20 -17.77
CA PHE A 133 -17.69 10.73 -16.44
C PHE A 133 -16.59 11.64 -15.88
N ALA A 134 -15.33 11.29 -16.14
CA ALA A 134 -14.16 12.05 -15.70
C ALA A 134 -14.09 13.49 -16.27
N GLN A 135 -14.78 13.78 -17.38
CA GLN A 135 -14.79 15.09 -18.03
C GLN A 135 -16.02 15.95 -17.66
N LEU A 136 -16.99 15.38 -16.94
CA LEU A 136 -18.19 16.11 -16.53
C LEU A 136 -17.87 17.22 -15.52
N ASP A 137 -18.68 18.27 -15.56
CA ASP A 137 -18.70 19.27 -14.51
C ASP A 137 -19.42 18.77 -13.24
N THR A 138 -19.21 19.47 -12.12
CA THR A 138 -19.81 19.08 -10.82
C THR A 138 -21.33 19.04 -10.86
N SER A 139 -21.99 19.93 -11.61
CA SER A 139 -23.45 19.98 -11.69
C SER A 139 -24.04 18.79 -12.46
N GLN A 140 -23.35 18.34 -13.50
CA GLN A 140 -23.70 17.14 -14.26
C GLN A 140 -23.48 15.88 -13.42
N ILE A 141 -22.38 15.81 -12.67
CA ILE A 141 -22.11 14.71 -11.74
C ILE A 141 -23.18 14.65 -10.65
N ASP A 142 -23.54 15.79 -10.05
CA ASP A 142 -24.61 15.89 -9.06
C ASP A 142 -25.93 15.34 -9.61
N ALA A 143 -26.29 15.68 -10.86
CA ALA A 143 -27.51 15.19 -11.49
C ALA A 143 -27.53 13.66 -11.66
N ILE A 144 -26.35 13.03 -11.80
CA ILE A 144 -26.22 11.57 -11.89
C ILE A 144 -26.23 10.93 -10.50
N VAL A 145 -25.47 11.45 -9.55
CA VAL A 145 -25.14 10.79 -8.27
C VAL A 145 -26.17 11.08 -7.18
N LYS A 146 -26.65 12.33 -7.07
CA LYS A 146 -27.53 12.78 -5.98
C LYS A 146 -28.82 11.97 -5.81
N PRO A 147 -29.52 11.50 -6.87
CA PRO A 147 -30.70 10.66 -6.73
C PRO A 147 -30.46 9.32 -6.00
N TRP A 148 -29.20 8.88 -5.92
CA TRP A 148 -28.80 7.58 -5.36
C TRP A 148 -28.21 7.68 -3.95
N LEU A 149 -27.84 8.88 -3.51
CA LEU A 149 -27.39 9.11 -2.14
C LEU A 149 -28.54 8.92 -1.14
N ARG A 150 -28.24 8.30 0.00
CA ARG A 150 -29.21 8.02 1.07
C ARG A 150 -28.69 8.60 2.39
N PRO A 151 -29.47 9.44 3.09
CA PRO A 151 -29.03 10.02 4.36
C PRO A 151 -29.16 9.06 5.56
N TRP A 152 -30.02 8.03 5.49
CA TRP A 152 -30.32 7.10 6.59
C TRP A 152 -30.22 5.65 6.10
N MET A 153 -29.02 5.06 6.17
CA MET A 153 -28.77 3.69 5.71
C MET A 153 -29.02 2.61 6.77
N THR A 154 -29.02 2.99 8.06
CA THR A 154 -29.09 2.06 9.20
C THR A 154 -30.38 1.25 9.22
N ASP A 155 -31.50 1.87 8.87
CA ASP A 155 -32.83 1.23 8.94
C ASP A 155 -33.37 0.77 7.57
N HIS A 156 -32.81 1.30 6.48
CA HIS A 156 -33.26 1.04 5.12
C HIS A 156 -32.08 0.97 4.16
N PRO A 157 -31.33 -0.15 4.14
CA PRO A 157 -30.26 -0.32 3.17
C PRO A 157 -30.82 -0.23 1.74
N PRO A 158 -30.08 0.34 0.79
CA PRO A 158 -30.52 0.35 -0.58
C PRO A 158 -30.70 -1.09 -1.09
N THR A 159 -31.72 -1.30 -1.92
CA THR A 159 -31.97 -2.59 -2.57
C THR A 159 -31.41 -2.62 -3.99
N GLN A 160 -31.08 -1.46 -4.54
CA GLN A 160 -30.64 -1.28 -5.91
C GLN A 160 -29.11 -1.19 -5.91
N SER A 161 -28.45 -2.03 -6.72
CA SER A 161 -26.98 -2.15 -6.70
C SER A 161 -26.25 -0.84 -6.96
N TYR A 162 -26.79 0.05 -7.78
CA TYR A 162 -26.19 1.37 -8.04
C TYR A 162 -26.32 2.32 -6.85
N ALA A 163 -27.44 2.24 -6.13
CA ALA A 163 -27.62 2.97 -4.88
C ALA A 163 -26.68 2.44 -3.81
N ASP A 164 -26.51 1.12 -3.69
CA ASP A 164 -25.52 0.52 -2.79
C ASP A 164 -24.12 1.04 -3.11
N PHE A 165 -23.70 0.97 -4.37
CA PHE A 165 -22.40 1.44 -4.79
C PHE A 165 -22.16 2.92 -4.45
N VAL A 166 -23.06 3.83 -4.81
CA VAL A 166 -22.91 5.28 -4.57
C VAL A 166 -22.76 5.59 -3.07
N ASN A 167 -23.49 4.88 -2.22
CA ASN A 167 -23.46 5.09 -0.78
C ASN A 167 -22.21 4.48 -0.14
N ILE A 168 -21.80 3.29 -0.59
CA ILE A 168 -20.58 2.62 -0.15
C ILE A 168 -19.35 3.44 -0.55
N VAL A 169 -19.24 3.85 -1.81
CA VAL A 169 -18.08 4.60 -2.30
C VAL A 169 -17.98 5.96 -1.61
N HIS A 170 -19.11 6.61 -1.31
CA HIS A 170 -19.13 7.85 -0.53
C HIS A 170 -18.58 7.66 0.89
N ALA A 171 -19.01 6.60 1.59
CA ALA A 171 -18.50 6.27 2.91
C ALA A 171 -17.01 5.90 2.89
N ASP A 172 -16.59 5.12 1.90
CA ASP A 172 -15.20 4.69 1.72
C ASP A 172 -14.29 5.88 1.41
N ILE A 173 -14.66 6.77 0.48
CA ILE A 173 -13.91 7.98 0.14
C ILE A 173 -13.72 8.81 1.41
N ARG A 174 -14.80 9.10 2.13
CA ARG A 174 -14.74 9.91 3.35
C ARG A 174 -13.84 9.27 4.41
N THR A 175 -13.98 7.97 4.62
CA THR A 175 -13.21 7.24 5.65
C THR A 175 -11.73 7.17 5.29
N ALA A 176 -11.40 6.85 4.03
CA ALA A 176 -10.02 6.80 3.55
C ALA A 176 -9.35 8.17 3.64
N THR A 177 -10.03 9.24 3.23
CA THR A 177 -9.47 10.60 3.30
C THR A 177 -9.27 11.04 4.75
N MET A 178 -10.25 10.84 5.64
CA MET A 178 -10.15 11.28 7.05
C MET A 178 -9.11 10.48 7.86
N ASN A 179 -8.83 9.23 7.47
CA ASN A 179 -7.82 8.39 8.10
C ASN A 179 -6.42 8.59 7.51
N SER A 180 -6.24 9.53 6.57
CA SER A 180 -4.95 9.81 5.95
C SER A 180 -4.04 10.67 6.84
N HIS A 181 -2.73 10.55 6.61
CA HIS A 181 -1.74 11.38 7.29
C HIS A 181 -1.95 12.88 7.03
N VAL A 182 -2.23 13.25 5.77
CA VAL A 182 -2.44 14.66 5.40
C VAL A 182 -3.66 15.26 6.11
N TRP A 183 -4.70 14.47 6.36
CA TRP A 183 -5.85 14.93 7.15
C TRP A 183 -5.46 15.13 8.62
N PHE A 184 -4.73 14.18 9.20
CA PHE A 184 -4.25 14.23 10.58
C PHE A 184 -3.40 15.49 10.85
N GLU A 185 -2.56 15.90 9.90
CA GLU A 185 -1.73 17.10 10.02
C GLU A 185 -2.54 18.41 10.12
N THR A 186 -3.79 18.43 9.67
CA THR A 186 -4.66 19.61 9.79
C THR A 186 -5.37 19.74 11.12
N LEU A 187 -5.32 18.71 11.97
CA LEU A 187 -5.97 18.71 13.27
C LEU A 187 -5.22 19.60 14.26
N SER A 188 -5.94 20.18 15.22
CA SER A 188 -5.31 20.93 16.32
C SER A 188 -4.42 20.01 17.17
N PRO A 189 -3.32 20.53 17.78
CA PRO A 189 -2.40 19.71 18.57
C PRO A 189 -3.08 18.90 19.67
N LYS A 190 -4.06 19.49 20.37
CA LYS A 190 -4.87 18.78 21.39
C LYS A 190 -5.61 17.57 20.82
N THR A 191 -6.15 17.68 19.61
CA THR A 191 -6.87 16.59 18.94
C THR A 191 -5.89 15.51 18.48
N GLN A 192 -4.75 15.92 17.93
CA GLN A 192 -3.67 15.00 17.55
C GLN A 192 -3.18 14.19 18.75
N GLU A 193 -2.84 14.84 19.85
CA GLU A 193 -2.43 14.21 21.11
C GLU A 193 -3.49 13.21 21.62
N SER A 194 -4.77 13.60 21.62
CA SER A 194 -5.85 12.71 22.07
C SER A 194 -5.98 11.47 21.19
N SER A 195 -5.82 11.58 19.87
CA SER A 195 -5.86 10.43 18.97
C SER A 195 -4.61 9.55 19.05
N MET A 196 -3.45 10.14 19.36
CA MET A 196 -2.21 9.40 19.58
C MET A 196 -2.28 8.63 20.91
N GLN A 197 -2.78 9.23 22.00
CA GLN A 197 -2.86 8.58 23.32
C GLN A 197 -3.73 7.30 23.40
N LEU A 198 -4.38 6.91 22.30
CA LEU A 198 -5.07 5.63 22.14
C LEU A 198 -4.17 4.45 21.73
N TYR A 199 -2.85 4.62 21.64
CA TYR A 199 -1.95 3.49 21.37
C TYR A 199 -1.85 2.50 22.54
N TRP A 200 -1.65 1.25 22.16
CA TRP A 200 -1.33 0.09 22.98
C TRP A 200 -0.27 0.41 24.06
N SER A 201 -0.62 0.27 25.34
CA SER A 201 0.41 0.15 26.38
C SER A 201 1.11 -1.20 26.17
N PRO A 202 2.46 -1.28 26.22
CA PRO A 202 3.13 -2.57 26.30
C PRO A 202 2.50 -3.39 27.43
N ILE A 203 2.24 -4.67 27.16
CA ILE A 203 2.02 -5.60 28.26
C ILE A 203 3.36 -5.66 28.98
N ASP A 204 3.42 -5.11 30.18
CA ASP A 204 4.62 -5.23 31.00
C ASP A 204 4.84 -6.74 31.24
N PRO A 205 6.01 -7.28 30.86
CA PRO A 205 6.32 -8.66 31.19
C PRO A 205 6.31 -8.78 32.71
N ASP A 206 5.67 -9.83 33.24
CA ASP A 206 5.66 -10.08 34.67
C ASP A 206 7.11 -10.32 35.15
N MET A 207 7.76 -9.27 35.65
CA MET A 207 9.11 -9.32 36.21
C MET A 207 9.15 -10.08 37.54
N HIS A 208 7.99 -10.41 38.10
CA HIS A 208 7.82 -11.01 39.40
C HIS A 208 7.20 -12.40 39.34
N ALA A 209 7.13 -13.05 38.17
CA ALA A 209 6.61 -14.40 38.01
C ALA A 209 7.16 -15.29 39.14
N GLU A 210 6.35 -15.47 40.19
CA GLU A 210 6.75 -16.23 41.35
C GLU A 210 7.06 -17.60 40.81
N ARG A 211 8.28 -18.06 41.08
CA ARG A 211 8.71 -19.41 40.79
C ARG A 211 7.69 -20.31 41.48
N GLN A 212 6.72 -20.81 40.71
CA GLN A 212 5.82 -21.85 41.19
C GLN A 212 6.73 -23.04 41.48
N ASP A 213 7.20 -23.12 42.72
CA ASP A 213 7.90 -24.27 43.23
C ASP A 213 6.96 -25.44 43.00
N SER A 214 7.30 -26.24 42.00
CA SER A 214 6.56 -27.43 41.63
C SER A 214 6.55 -28.32 42.87
N ILE A 215 5.39 -28.35 43.55
CA ILE A 215 5.14 -29.28 44.64
C ILE A 215 5.18 -30.67 44.02
N HIS A 216 6.36 -31.26 44.03
CA HIS A 216 6.59 -32.64 43.70
C HIS A 216 5.99 -33.47 44.85
N THR A 217 4.71 -33.80 44.77
CA THR A 217 4.12 -34.82 45.62
C THR A 217 4.76 -36.15 45.24
N ARG A 218 5.79 -36.55 45.99
CA ARG A 218 6.29 -37.94 45.98
C ARG A 218 5.14 -38.87 46.40
N PRO A 219 4.83 -39.92 45.64
CA PRO A 219 3.97 -40.97 46.15
C PRO A 219 4.73 -41.74 47.24
N THR A 220 4.23 -41.68 48.48
CA THR A 220 4.63 -42.59 49.55
C THR A 220 4.09 -43.98 49.24
N THR A 221 4.98 -44.96 49.43
CA THR A 221 4.81 -46.41 49.22
C THR A 221 3.58 -46.99 49.92
#